data_AF-A0A378P9Y8-F1
#
_entry.id   AF-A0A378P9Y8-F1
#
_cell.length_a   1.000
_cell.length_b   1.000
_cell.length_c   1.000
_cell.angle_alpha   90.00
_cell.angle_beta   90.00
_cell.angle_gamma   90.00
#
_symmetry.space_group_name_H-M   'P 1'
#
loop_
_entity.id
_entity.type
_entity.pdbx_description
1 polymer ?
#
loop_
_entity_poly.entity_id
_entity_poly.type
_entity_poly.pdbx_seq_one_letter_code
_entity_poly.pdbx_strand_id
1 'polypeptide(L)'
;MNISLTPELEHFVQDKVNSGMYTSASEVIRESLRLLHTHDDLQNQRIKQLNQAIDIGLQQLNAGKKVPAHESYNRMKQKINKLAKDNK
;
A
#
# COMPACT_ATOMS: atom_id res chain seq x y z
N MET A 1 30.59 -5.54 -5.18
CA MET A 1 30.07 -4.23 -5.60
C MET A 1 30.39 -3.24 -4.49
N ASN A 2 30.97 -2.08 -4.81
CA ASN A 2 31.19 -1.02 -3.83
C ASN A 2 30.02 -0.03 -3.90
N ILE A 3 29.46 0.36 -2.75
CA ILE A 3 28.31 1.26 -2.66
C ILE A 3 28.72 2.40 -1.75
N SER A 4 28.59 3.63 -2.23
CA SER A 4 28.81 4.83 -1.42
C SER A 4 27.52 5.20 -0.71
N LEU A 5 27.61 5.40 0.60
CA LEU A 5 26.51 5.88 1.43
C LEU A 5 26.74 7.35 1.78
N THR A 6 25.66 8.07 2.09
CA THR A 6 25.81 9.36 2.77
C THR A 6 26.29 9.11 4.21
N PRO A 7 26.96 10.09 4.85
CA PRO A 7 27.44 9.92 6.22
C PRO A 7 26.34 9.50 7.22
N GLU A 8 25.12 9.98 7.02
CA GLU A 8 23.97 9.64 7.88
C GLU A 8 23.57 8.17 7.74
N LEU A 9 23.57 7.64 6.51
CA LEU A 9 23.25 6.24 6.23
C LEU A 9 24.36 5.31 6.71
N GLU A 10 25.61 5.72 6.58
CA GLU A 10 26.75 4.98 7.12
C GLU A 10 26.65 4.87 8.65
N HIS A 11 26.38 5.98 9.34
CA HIS A 11 26.17 5.98 10.80
C HIS A 11 25.02 5.06 11.19
N PHE A 12 23.88 5.15 10.49
CA PHE A 12 22.73 4.29 10.75
C PHE A 12 23.06 2.79 10.59
N VAL A 13 23.78 2.42 9.52
CA VAL A 13 24.20 1.04 9.29
C VAL A 13 25.16 0.58 10.39
N GLN A 14 26.09 1.45 10.79
CA GLN A 14 27.04 1.14 11.85
C GLN A 14 26.35 0.94 13.20
N ASP A 15 25.36 1.77 13.56
CA ASP A 15 24.56 1.61 14.77
C ASP A 15 23.82 0.26 14.79
N LYS A 16 23.26 -0.16 13.65
CA LYS A 16 22.58 -1.44 13.52
C LYS A 16 23.53 -2.62 13.74
N VAL A 17 24.74 -2.56 13.21
CA VAL A 17 25.76 -3.60 13.46
C VAL A 17 26.23 -3.56 14.91
N ASN A 18 26.53 -2.38 15.45
CA ASN A 18 26.99 -2.20 16.83
C ASN A 18 25.96 -2.66 17.88
N SER A 19 24.67 -2.63 17.54
CA SER A 19 23.61 -3.17 18.39
C SER A 19 23.66 -4.69 18.58
N GLY A 20 24.47 -5.40 17.78
CA GLY A 20 24.56 -6.86 17.77
C GLY A 20 23.42 -7.55 17.02
N MET A 21 22.45 -6.79 16.49
CA MET A 21 21.32 -7.34 15.72
C MET A 21 21.73 -7.83 14.32
N TYR A 22 22.87 -7.36 13.80
CA TYR A 22 23.40 -7.71 12.49
C TYR A 22 24.90 -7.97 12.57
N THR A 23 25.39 -8.92 11.79
CA THR A 23 26.80 -9.33 11.78
C THR A 23 27.68 -8.45 10.90
N SER A 24 27.09 -7.74 9.93
CA SER A 24 27.83 -6.91 8.98
C SER A 24 26.96 -5.83 8.33
N ALA A 25 27.60 -4.78 7.82
CA ALA A 25 26.94 -3.75 7.01
C ALA A 25 26.24 -4.35 5.78
N SER A 26 26.87 -5.32 5.12
CA SER A 26 26.27 -5.99 3.96
C SER A 26 24.97 -6.74 4.30
N GLU A 27 24.83 -7.23 5.53
CA GLU A 27 23.59 -7.86 5.99
C GLU A 27 22.46 -6.83 6.15
N VAL A 28 22.75 -5.69 6.80
CA VAL A 28 21.79 -4.58 6.95
C VAL A 28 21.30 -4.10 5.58
N ILE A 29 22.22 -3.92 4.62
CA ILE A 29 21.88 -3.46 3.27
C ILE A 29 21.04 -4.50 2.51
N ARG A 30 21.39 -5.78 2.56
CA ARG A 30 20.59 -6.84 1.91
C ARG A 30 19.17 -6.89 2.45
N GLU A 31 19.02 -6.81 3.76
CA GLU A 31 17.70 -6.84 4.40
C GLU A 31 16.88 -5.60 4.03
N SER A 32 17.52 -4.43 4.02
CA SER A 32 16.88 -3.18 3.61
C SER A 32 16.41 -3.20 2.16
N LEU A 33 17.22 -3.76 1.24
CA LEU A 33 16.86 -3.94 -0.17
C LEU A 33 15.72 -4.97 -0.34
N ARG A 34 15.69 -6.03 0.48
CA ARG A 34 14.59 -7.02 0.48
C ARG A 34 13.28 -6.38 0.91
N LEU A 35 13.32 -5.52 1.93
CA LEU A 35 12.16 -4.75 2.38
C LEU A 35 11.70 -3.75 1.32
N LEU A 36 12.63 -3.04 0.67
CA LEU A 36 12.33 -2.11 -0.42
C LEU A 36 11.64 -2.84 -1.58
N HIS A 37 12.18 -3.97 -2.03
CA HIS A 37 11.57 -4.78 -3.09
C HIS A 37 10.15 -5.24 -2.72
N THR A 38 9.96 -5.70 -1.48
CA THR A 38 8.63 -6.13 -1.01
C THR A 38 7.65 -4.97 -0.98
N HIS A 39 8.12 -3.77 -0.59
CA HIS A 39 7.32 -2.56 -0.58
C HIS A 39 6.90 -2.16 -2.00
N ASP A 40 7.85 -2.14 -2.94
CA ASP A 40 7.61 -1.79 -4.34
C ASP A 40 6.63 -2.78 -5.00
N ASP A 41 6.78 -4.07 -4.75
CA ASP A 41 5.84 -5.10 -5.22
C ASP A 41 4.41 -4.85 -4.72
N LEU A 42 4.27 -4.54 -3.43
CA LEU A 42 2.97 -4.25 -2.83
C LEU A 42 2.36 -2.97 -3.42
N GLN A 43 3.15 -1.93 -3.64
CA GLN A 43 2.69 -0.70 -4.30
C GLN A 43 2.22 -0.99 -5.73
N ASN A 44 3.00 -1.74 -6.50
CA ASN A 44 2.66 -2.12 -7.86
C ASN A 44 1.36 -2.94 -7.92
N GLN A 45 1.16 -3.87 -6.98
CA GLN A 45 -0.09 -4.62 -6.87
C GLN A 45 -1.28 -3.72 -6.55
N ARG A 46 -1.13 -2.76 -5.63
CA ARG A 46 -2.20 -1.80 -5.28
C ARG A 46 -2.59 -0.94 -6.49
N ILE A 47 -1.60 -0.44 -7.24
CA ILE A 47 -1.84 0.34 -8.45
C ILE A 47 -2.56 -0.51 -9.50
N LYS A 48 -2.12 -1.76 -9.71
CA LYS A 48 -2.77 -2.69 -10.65
C LYS A 48 -4.24 -2.94 -10.28
N GLN A 49 -4.52 -3.18 -9.00
CA GLN A 49 -5.88 -3.38 -8.51
C GLN A 49 -6.75 -2.13 -8.70
N LEU A 50 -6.20 -0.93 -8.41
CA LEU A 50 -6.92 0.32 -8.62
C LEU A 50 -7.23 0.54 -10.11
N ASN A 51 -6.25 0.35 -10.99
CA ASN A 51 -6.45 0.48 -12.43
C ASN A 51 -7.53 -0.49 -12.93
N GLN A 52 -7.51 -1.74 -12.48
CA GLN A 52 -8.56 -2.72 -12.82
C GLN A 52 -9.95 -2.27 -12.33
N ALA A 53 -10.05 -1.72 -11.11
CA ALA A 53 -11.32 -1.21 -10.59
C ALA A 53 -11.83 0.00 -11.39
N ILE A 54 -10.92 0.89 -11.81
CA ILE A 54 -11.24 2.02 -12.71
C ILE A 54 -11.75 1.51 -14.05
N ASP A 55 -11.06 0.55 -14.67
CA ASP A 55 -11.47 -0.03 -15.96
C ASP A 55 -12.87 -0.64 -15.89
N ILE A 56 -13.15 -1.39 -14.82
CA ILE A 56 -14.50 -1.93 -14.57
C ILE A 56 -15.53 -0.80 -14.45
N GLY A 57 -15.21 0.27 -13.70
CA GLY A 57 -16.08 1.43 -13.57
C GLY A 57 -16.35 2.13 -14.90
N LEU A 58 -15.32 2.31 -15.72
CA LEU A 58 -15.43 2.90 -17.06
C LEU A 58 -16.29 2.03 -18.00
N GLN A 59 -16.11 0.71 -17.96
CA GLN A 59 -16.96 -0.22 -18.72
C GLN A 59 -18.42 -0.14 -18.29
N GLN A 60 -18.70 -0.05 -16.98
CA GLN A 60 -20.06 0.11 -16.46
C GLN A 60 -20.67 1.45 -16.90
N LEU A 61 -19.91 2.54 -16.86
CA LEU A 61 -20.34 3.85 -17.33
C LEU A 61 -20.67 3.84 -18.83
N ASN A 62 -19.81 3.24 -19.65
CA ASN A 62 -20.03 3.09 -21.09
C ASN A 62 -21.27 2.24 -21.39
N ALA A 63 -21.55 1.23 -20.58
CA ALA A 63 -22.78 0.43 -20.66
C ALA A 63 -24.02 1.12 -20.07
N GLY A 64 -23.92 2.38 -19.65
CA GLY A 64 -25.02 3.15 -19.06
C GLY A 64 -25.41 2.74 -17.64
N LYS A 65 -24.63 1.86 -16.99
CA LYS A 65 -24.86 1.38 -15.61
C LYS A 65 -24.42 2.43 -14.59
N LYS A 66 -25.06 3.59 -14.63
CA LYS A 66 -24.85 4.72 -13.71
C LYS A 66 -26.07 4.88 -12.80
N VAL A 67 -25.84 5.42 -11.61
CA VAL A 67 -26.90 5.77 -10.67
C VAL A 67 -26.87 7.27 -10.39
N PRO A 68 -28.03 7.94 -10.25
CA PRO A 68 -28.08 9.31 -9.76
C PRO A 68 -27.44 9.42 -8.37
N ALA A 69 -26.76 10.53 -8.10
CA ALA A 69 -26.03 10.74 -6.85
C ALA A 69 -26.93 10.63 -5.59
N HIS A 70 -28.14 11.18 -5.66
CA HIS A 70 -29.10 11.13 -4.56
C HIS A 70 -29.56 9.69 -4.24
N GLU A 71 -29.72 8.84 -5.25
CA GLU A 71 -30.03 7.43 -5.03
C GLU A 71 -28.88 6.69 -4.34
N SER A 72 -27.64 6.94 -4.77
CA SER A 72 -26.45 6.34 -4.16
C SER A 72 -26.34 6.73 -2.68
N TYR A 73 -26.52 8.02 -2.37
CA TYR A 73 -26.52 8.53 -1.00
C TYR A 73 -27.60 7.87 -0.13
N ASN A 74 -28.83 7.75 -0.65
CA ASN A 74 -29.92 7.10 0.07
C ASN A 74 -29.63 5.63 0.35
N ARG A 75 -29.09 4.88 -0.63
CA ARG A 75 -28.68 3.48 -0.45
C ARG A 75 -27.60 3.34 0.62
N MET A 76 -26.60 4.22 0.62
CA MET A 76 -25.54 4.24 1.62
C MET A 76 -26.10 4.51 3.03
N LYS A 77 -26.94 5.54 3.19
CA LYS A 77 -27.56 5.90 4.47
C LYS A 77 -28.42 4.77 5.02
N GLN A 78 -29.20 4.11 4.17
CA GLN A 78 -30.01 2.95 4.56
C GLN A 78 -29.14 1.78 5.03
N LYS A 79 -28.04 1.49 4.33
CA LYS A 79 -27.11 0.43 4.72
C LYS A 79 -26.48 0.70 6.09
N ILE A 80 -26.03 1.93 6.34
CA ILE A 80 -25.47 2.34 7.64
C ILE A 80 -26.50 2.17 8.75
N ASN A 81 -27.73 2.66 8.53
CA ASN A 81 -28.81 2.55 9.53
C ASN A 81 -29.19 1.10 9.83
N LYS A 82 -29.13 0.21 8.83
CA LYS A 82 -29.39 -1.22 9.02
C LYS A 82 -28.29 -1.87 9.89
N LEU A 83 -27.02 -1.63 9.57
CA LEU A 83 -25.89 -2.12 10.37
C LEU A 83 -25.92 -1.61 11.82
N ALA A 84 -26.40 -0.38 12.05
CA ALA A 84 -26.55 0.17 13.39
C ALA A 84 -27.72 -0.45 14.18
N LYS A 85 -28.75 -0.98 13.50
CA LYS A 85 -29.89 -1.67 14.12
C LYS A 85 -29.61 -3.14 14.38
N ASP A 86 -28.88 -3.80 13.49
CA ASP A 86 -28.54 -5.23 13.60
C ASP A 86 -27.48 -5.51 14.71
N ASN A 87 -26.80 -4.47 15.21
CA ASN A 87 -25.85 -4.52 16.34
C ASN A 87 -26.48 -4.13 17.69
N LYS A 88 -27.82 -4.06 17.79
CA LYS A 88 -28.58 -3.89 19.04
C LYS A 88 -29.38 -5.14 19.35
#